data_AF-A0A1C5ZBD8-F1
#
_entry.id   AF-A0A1C5ZBD8-F1
#
_cell.length_a   1.000
_cell.length_b   1.000
_cell.length_c   1.000
_cell.angle_alpha   90.00
_cell.angle_beta   90.00
_cell.angle_gamma   90.00
#
_symmetry.space_group_name_H-M   'P 1'
#
loop_
_entity.id
_entity.type
_entity.pdbx_description
1 polymer ?
#
loop_
_entity_poly.entity_id
_entity_poly.type
_entity_poly.pdbx_seq_one_letter_code
_entity_poly.pdbx_strand_id
1 'polypeptide(L)'
;MKKKRNFLLLILAVLLIGLGAGSTTVSAFSLPKLQNAESGQVVQRGRYYYYRYTDKTYARNQYLRINKRLCYFNKSGKRWHGFHKINGKKYYFGTNAQGYLYRNRLFSYKGKYYYASKNGSIVTGWYTTKSGKTYYFDSTGKAYTGRKRINKTNYYFGKNGALDHSGLKYNLSSDCALLINADTGKVLYSKNENLRHANASTTKIMTCILALENSSLNDKVTFSRKAAAVEPSKLYAKAGETFYMRDLLYSLMVPSHNDTAIAIAEHISGSTSAFAELMNEKARELGCTNTHFVTPNGLDAGLNHYTTASDLANIAHYALKNPTFRKLINTKRYSFKSLNTKRNFTVATTNALLGKQAGVIGLKTGVTDKAGYCFVGLCRSRKGNTYISVTLGGPTSAARWRDSKILLTYAYKKG
;
A
#
# COMPACT_ATOMS: atom_id res chain seq x y z
N MET A 1 -30.31 36.67 34.98
CA MET A 1 -31.10 35.77 34.11
C MET A 1 -30.25 35.31 32.93
N LYS A 2 -30.10 33.97 32.76
CA LYS A 2 -29.92 33.13 31.54
C LYS A 2 -29.19 33.72 30.30
N LYS A 3 -28.33 33.01 29.56
CA LYS A 3 -27.74 31.65 29.60
C LYS A 3 -26.69 31.56 28.47
N LYS A 4 -25.60 30.82 28.71
CA LYS A 4 -24.59 30.37 27.73
C LYS A 4 -25.19 29.49 26.60
N ARG A 5 -24.55 29.46 25.42
CA ARG A 5 -24.57 28.27 24.54
C ARG A 5 -23.35 28.21 23.60
N ASN A 6 -22.57 27.13 23.78
CA ASN A 6 -21.54 26.64 22.86
C ASN A 6 -22.19 25.99 21.64
N PHE A 7 -21.61 26.18 20.45
CA PHE A 7 -22.04 25.52 19.21
C PHE A 7 -21.07 24.39 18.84
N LEU A 8 -21.62 23.17 18.71
CA LEU A 8 -20.95 21.94 18.31
C LEU A 8 -21.35 21.66 16.85
N LEU A 9 -20.38 21.43 15.95
CA LEU A 9 -20.63 21.11 14.55
C LEU A 9 -21.28 19.72 14.38
N LEU A 10 -22.41 19.70 13.69
CA LEU A 10 -23.12 18.54 13.17
C LEU A 10 -22.60 18.25 11.75
N ILE A 11 -22.17 17.01 11.46
CA ILE A 11 -21.93 16.55 10.08
C ILE A 11 -23.14 15.73 9.64
N LEU A 12 -23.76 16.20 8.56
CA LEU A 12 -24.89 15.65 7.83
C LEU A 12 -24.57 14.27 7.24
N ALA A 13 -25.52 13.35 7.35
CA ALA A 13 -25.60 12.12 6.56
C ALA A 13 -26.81 12.23 5.62
N VAL A 14 -26.60 12.05 4.32
CA VAL A 14 -27.63 11.83 3.29
C VAL A 14 -27.09 10.74 2.36
N LEU A 15 -27.55 9.49 2.45
CA LEU A 15 -28.75 8.86 1.84
C LEU A 15 -28.52 8.39 0.40
N LEU A 16 -28.64 7.07 0.20
CA LEU A 16 -28.94 6.44 -1.09
C LEU A 16 -30.04 5.40 -0.83
N ILE A 17 -31.22 5.72 -1.36
CA ILE A 17 -32.45 4.93 -1.52
C ILE A 17 -32.13 3.77 -2.48
N GLY A 18 -32.60 2.52 -2.42
CA GLY A 18 -33.76 1.88 -1.80
C GLY A 18 -34.46 1.07 -2.89
N LEU A 19 -34.66 -0.25 -2.70
CA LEU A 19 -35.72 -1.08 -3.32
C LEU A 19 -35.68 -2.50 -2.74
N GLY A 20 -36.83 -3.01 -2.27
CA GLY A 20 -37.09 -4.45 -2.11
C GLY A 20 -37.40 -4.93 -0.70
N ALA A 21 -38.70 -5.01 -0.40
CA ALA A 21 -39.35 -5.43 0.85
C ALA A 21 -38.79 -6.68 1.55
N GLY A 22 -38.80 -6.63 2.90
CA GLY A 22 -38.56 -7.77 3.77
C GLY A 22 -38.18 -7.35 5.19
N SER A 23 -39.11 -6.75 5.94
CA SER A 23 -38.88 -6.42 7.35
C SER A 23 -38.86 -7.70 8.20
N THR A 24 -37.70 -8.34 8.32
CA THR A 24 -37.45 -9.26 9.43
C THR A 24 -36.89 -8.47 10.60
N THR A 25 -37.74 -8.17 11.58
CA THR A 25 -37.33 -7.70 12.90
C THR A 25 -36.43 -8.76 13.53
N VAL A 26 -35.11 -8.55 13.48
CA VAL A 26 -34.17 -9.38 14.24
C VAL A 26 -34.30 -8.99 15.71
N SER A 27 -35.10 -9.75 16.45
CA SER A 27 -35.17 -9.67 17.91
C SER A 27 -33.75 -9.78 18.49
N ALA A 28 -33.32 -8.77 19.23
CA ALA A 28 -32.08 -8.83 20.00
C ALA A 28 -32.23 -9.91 21.09
N PHE A 29 -31.54 -11.04 20.92
CA PHE A 29 -31.52 -12.13 21.88
C PHE A 29 -30.96 -11.66 23.24
N SER A 30 -31.80 -11.75 24.29
CA SER A 30 -31.35 -11.91 25.67
C SER A 30 -31.03 -13.38 25.91
N LEU A 31 -29.90 -13.68 26.55
CA LEU A 31 -29.67 -15.02 27.09
C LEU A 31 -30.85 -15.40 28.00
N PRO A 32 -31.28 -16.68 28.06
CA PRO A 32 -32.35 -17.12 28.95
C PRO A 32 -32.14 -16.60 30.38
N LYS A 33 -33.22 -16.39 31.14
CA LYS A 33 -33.18 -15.94 32.54
C LYS A 33 -32.04 -16.66 33.29
N LEU A 34 -31.03 -15.88 33.65
CA LEU A 34 -29.80 -16.36 34.27
C LEU A 34 -30.09 -16.68 35.73
N GLN A 35 -30.22 -17.96 36.09
CA GLN A 35 -30.25 -18.35 37.48
C GLN A 35 -28.82 -18.33 38.04
N ASN A 36 -28.64 -17.69 39.20
CA ASN A 36 -27.45 -17.93 40.00
C ASN A 36 -27.51 -19.38 40.45
N ALA A 37 -26.37 -20.08 40.43
CA ALA A 37 -26.36 -21.44 40.94
C ALA A 37 -26.74 -21.43 42.43
N GLU A 38 -27.68 -22.30 42.82
CA GLU A 38 -27.90 -22.69 44.21
C GLU A 38 -26.61 -23.27 44.81
N SER A 39 -26.55 -23.49 46.13
CA SER A 39 -25.36 -24.05 46.75
C SER A 39 -25.02 -25.43 46.14
N GLY A 40 -23.76 -25.63 45.79
CA GLY A 40 -23.31 -26.82 45.07
C GLY A 40 -21.89 -26.67 44.52
N GLN A 41 -21.40 -27.70 43.82
CA GLN A 41 -20.02 -27.75 43.34
C GLN A 41 -19.88 -28.39 41.96
N VAL A 42 -18.84 -27.95 41.24
CA VAL A 42 -18.43 -28.62 40.00
C VAL A 42 -17.64 -29.87 40.36
N VAL A 43 -18.09 -31.03 39.89
CA VAL A 43 -17.42 -32.33 40.09
C VAL A 43 -16.97 -32.92 38.75
N GLN A 44 -15.81 -33.56 38.73
CA GLN A 44 -15.31 -34.29 37.57
C GLN A 44 -15.69 -35.77 37.68
N ARG A 45 -16.19 -36.36 36.59
CA ARG A 45 -16.43 -37.80 36.46
C ARG A 45 -15.90 -38.27 35.11
N GLY A 46 -14.82 -39.05 35.16
CA GLY A 46 -14.02 -39.39 33.99
C GLY A 46 -13.52 -38.12 33.29
N ARG A 47 -13.74 -38.02 31.98
CA ARG A 47 -13.36 -36.86 31.15
C ARG A 47 -14.34 -35.68 31.17
N TYR A 48 -15.44 -35.76 31.92
CA TYR A 48 -16.51 -34.75 31.90
C TYR A 48 -16.68 -34.07 33.27
N TYR A 49 -17.16 -32.82 33.24
CA TYR A 49 -17.51 -32.06 34.42
C TYR A 49 -19.03 -31.92 34.53
N TYR A 50 -19.52 -31.92 35.77
CA TYR A 50 -20.94 -31.83 36.13
C TYR A 50 -21.09 -30.82 37.27
N TYR A 51 -22.27 -30.24 37.44
CA TYR A 51 -22.59 -29.47 38.66
C TYR A 51 -23.50 -30.30 39.54
N ARG A 52 -23.05 -30.58 40.77
CA ARG A 52 -23.80 -31.32 41.78
C ARG A 52 -24.31 -30.35 42.83
N TYR A 53 -25.62 -30.28 43.01
CA TYR A 53 -26.26 -29.50 44.07
C TYR A 53 -26.02 -30.14 45.44
N THR A 54 -26.32 -29.41 46.52
CA THR A 54 -26.18 -29.92 47.90
C THR A 54 -27.05 -31.16 48.18
N ASP A 55 -28.22 -31.24 47.56
CA ASP A 55 -29.13 -32.40 47.59
C ASP A 55 -28.63 -33.63 46.79
N LYS A 56 -27.40 -33.56 46.25
CA LYS A 56 -26.73 -34.57 45.41
C LYS A 56 -27.33 -34.76 44.02
N THR A 57 -28.33 -33.98 43.60
CA THR A 57 -28.83 -33.96 42.22
C THR A 57 -27.87 -33.20 41.29
N TYR A 58 -28.14 -33.24 39.97
CA TYR A 58 -27.25 -32.68 38.94
C TYR A 58 -27.97 -31.69 38.03
N ALA A 59 -27.29 -30.59 37.71
CA ALA A 59 -27.77 -29.62 36.73
C ALA A 59 -27.87 -30.26 35.33
N ARG A 60 -29.03 -30.11 34.69
CA ARG A 60 -29.32 -30.64 33.34
C ARG A 60 -30.10 -29.63 32.51
N ASN A 61 -29.81 -29.59 31.21
CA ASN A 61 -30.42 -28.72 30.20
C ASN A 61 -30.56 -27.24 30.60
N GLN A 62 -29.55 -26.68 31.27
CA GLN A 62 -29.68 -25.35 31.87
C GLN A 62 -28.36 -24.57 31.88
N TYR A 63 -28.51 -23.25 31.91
CA TYR A 63 -27.42 -22.32 32.15
C TYR A 63 -27.31 -22.00 33.64
N LEU A 64 -26.11 -22.10 34.19
CA LEU A 64 -25.83 -21.72 35.57
C LEU A 64 -24.74 -20.67 35.62
N ARG A 65 -24.91 -19.67 36.51
CA ARG A 65 -23.84 -18.75 36.87
C ARG A 65 -23.09 -19.28 38.08
N ILE A 66 -21.90 -19.82 37.86
CA ILE A 66 -21.01 -20.38 38.88
C ILE A 66 -19.81 -19.44 39.00
N ASN A 67 -19.56 -18.87 40.18
CA ASN A 67 -18.46 -17.93 40.42
C ASN A 67 -18.41 -16.79 39.38
N LYS A 68 -19.57 -16.17 39.12
CA LYS A 68 -19.78 -15.10 38.11
C LYS A 68 -19.55 -15.52 36.64
N ARG A 69 -19.30 -16.80 36.36
CA ARG A 69 -19.07 -17.34 35.02
C ARG A 69 -20.28 -18.16 34.56
N LEU A 70 -20.65 -18.02 33.30
CA LEU A 70 -21.80 -18.70 32.72
C LEU A 70 -21.38 -20.07 32.18
N CYS A 71 -21.95 -21.13 32.74
CA CYS A 71 -21.76 -22.52 32.32
C CYS A 71 -23.08 -23.04 31.75
N TYR A 72 -23.02 -24.03 30.86
CA TYR A 72 -24.21 -24.75 30.42
C TYR A 72 -24.00 -26.26 30.62
N PHE A 73 -25.04 -26.92 31.10
CA PHE A 73 -25.06 -28.37 31.33
C PHE A 73 -26.12 -28.98 30.42
N ASN A 74 -25.72 -29.97 29.61
CA ASN A 74 -26.61 -30.58 28.61
C ASN A 74 -27.63 -31.55 29.25
N LYS A 75 -28.44 -32.24 28.42
CA LYS A 75 -29.44 -33.23 28.88
C LYS A 75 -28.88 -34.33 29.78
N SER A 76 -27.63 -34.73 29.54
CA SER A 76 -26.93 -35.75 30.34
C SER A 76 -26.21 -35.16 31.56
N GLY A 77 -26.34 -33.86 31.81
CA GLY A 77 -25.67 -33.12 32.89
C GLY A 77 -24.21 -32.78 32.61
N LYS A 78 -23.69 -33.09 31.42
CA LYS A 78 -22.30 -32.80 31.05
C LYS A 78 -22.15 -31.30 30.76
N ARG A 79 -21.14 -30.68 31.35
CA ARG A 79 -20.78 -29.28 31.12
C ARG A 79 -20.24 -29.09 29.70
N TRP A 80 -20.73 -28.05 29.02
CA TRP A 80 -20.21 -27.65 27.71
C TRP A 80 -18.79 -27.11 27.81
N HIS A 81 -18.00 -27.37 26.76
CA HIS A 81 -16.67 -26.81 26.56
C HIS A 81 -16.35 -26.73 25.07
N GLY A 82 -15.41 -25.89 24.67
CA GLY A 82 -15.08 -25.72 23.25
C GLY A 82 -16.18 -24.98 22.47
N PHE A 83 -16.23 -25.17 21.15
CA PHE A 83 -17.17 -24.48 20.27
C PHE A 83 -18.56 -25.12 20.29
N HIS A 84 -19.59 -24.29 20.43
CA HIS A 84 -21.00 -24.68 20.31
C HIS A 84 -21.76 -23.67 19.44
N LYS A 85 -22.79 -24.14 18.74
CA LYS A 85 -23.68 -23.29 17.94
C LYS A 85 -25.02 -23.16 18.66
N ILE A 86 -25.47 -21.94 18.89
CA ILE A 86 -26.76 -21.62 19.51
C ILE A 86 -27.45 -20.64 18.57
N ASN A 87 -28.64 -20.99 18.08
CA ASN A 87 -29.45 -20.14 17.19
C ASN A 87 -28.64 -19.53 16.04
N GLY A 88 -27.92 -20.37 15.30
CA GLY A 88 -27.11 -19.93 14.16
C GLY A 88 -25.73 -19.34 14.51
N LYS A 89 -25.51 -18.88 15.75
CA LYS A 89 -24.28 -18.19 16.17
C LYS A 89 -23.32 -19.13 16.89
N LYS A 90 -22.02 -18.95 16.68
CA LYS A 90 -20.96 -19.71 17.37
C LYS A 90 -20.61 -19.06 18.71
N TYR A 91 -20.33 -19.89 19.70
CA TYR A 91 -19.91 -19.53 21.05
C TYR A 91 -18.77 -20.47 21.48
N TYR A 92 -17.93 -20.03 22.41
CA TYR A 92 -16.83 -20.83 22.94
C TYR A 92 -16.89 -20.92 24.47
N PHE A 93 -16.97 -22.15 25.00
CA PHE A 93 -17.12 -22.47 26.43
C PHE A 93 -15.79 -22.88 27.08
N GLY A 94 -14.69 -22.17 26.78
CA GLY A 94 -13.38 -22.45 27.40
C GLY A 94 -12.83 -23.84 27.09
N THR A 95 -11.73 -24.20 27.74
CA THR A 95 -11.21 -25.58 27.75
C THR A 95 -12.12 -26.49 28.58
N ASN A 96 -11.91 -27.82 28.52
CA ASN A 96 -12.69 -28.78 29.31
C ASN A 96 -12.66 -28.47 30.83
N ALA A 97 -11.49 -28.09 31.36
CA ALA A 97 -11.34 -27.70 32.76
C ALA A 97 -12.07 -26.39 33.10
N GLN A 98 -12.15 -25.44 32.16
CA GLN A 98 -12.83 -24.16 32.33
C GLN A 98 -14.35 -24.29 32.20
N GLY A 99 -14.84 -24.76 31.06
CA GLY A 99 -16.25 -25.05 30.78
C GLY A 99 -17.23 -23.88 30.95
N TYR A 100 -16.76 -22.65 30.76
CA TYR A 100 -17.57 -21.43 30.86
C TYR A 100 -17.50 -20.58 29.60
N LEU A 101 -18.58 -19.85 29.31
CA LEU A 101 -18.69 -19.00 28.14
C LEU A 101 -17.67 -17.85 28.18
N TYR A 102 -16.83 -17.77 27.14
CA TYR A 102 -15.92 -16.65 26.94
C TYR A 102 -16.67 -15.40 26.46
N ARG A 103 -16.31 -14.23 27.01
CA ARG A 103 -16.88 -12.92 26.65
C ARG A 103 -15.80 -11.84 26.72
N ASN A 104 -15.92 -10.83 25.85
CA ASN A 104 -15.01 -9.67 25.76
C ASN A 104 -13.51 -10.01 25.72
N ARG A 105 -13.13 -11.09 25.02
CA ARG A 105 -11.72 -11.53 25.03
C ARG A 105 -11.28 -12.16 23.73
N LEU A 106 -10.01 -11.92 23.41
CA LEU A 106 -9.26 -12.71 22.44
C LEU A 106 -8.82 -14.03 23.10
N PHE A 107 -8.81 -15.12 22.34
CA PHE A 107 -8.27 -16.40 22.78
C PHE A 107 -7.71 -17.18 21.58
N SER A 108 -6.79 -18.12 21.86
CA SER A 108 -6.26 -19.06 20.88
C SER A 108 -6.90 -20.43 21.07
N TYR A 109 -7.23 -21.08 19.96
CA TYR A 109 -7.69 -22.47 19.91
C TYR A 109 -7.08 -23.15 18.68
N LYS A 110 -6.35 -24.25 18.90
CA LYS A 110 -5.64 -24.99 17.85
C LYS A 110 -4.76 -24.08 16.96
N GLY A 111 -4.01 -23.18 17.60
CA GLY A 111 -3.08 -22.26 16.91
C GLY A 111 -3.75 -21.13 16.11
N LYS A 112 -5.07 -20.94 16.23
CA LYS A 112 -5.81 -19.85 15.58
C LYS A 112 -6.46 -18.93 16.62
N TYR A 113 -6.53 -17.65 16.30
CA TYR A 113 -7.08 -16.63 17.21
C TYR A 113 -8.54 -16.32 16.88
N TYR A 114 -9.32 -16.10 17.93
CA TYR A 114 -10.75 -15.79 17.88
C TYR A 114 -11.07 -14.71 18.90
N TYR A 115 -12.11 -13.92 18.66
CA TYR A 115 -12.63 -12.96 19.63
C TYR A 115 -14.07 -13.29 20.01
N ALA A 116 -14.33 -13.43 21.31
CA ALA A 116 -15.67 -13.55 21.86
C ALA A 116 -16.19 -12.16 22.26
N SER A 117 -17.32 -11.76 21.67
CA SER A 117 -17.92 -10.43 21.86
C SER A 117 -18.46 -10.21 23.28
N LYS A 118 -19.10 -9.06 23.53
CA LYS A 118 -19.77 -8.77 24.80
C LYS A 118 -20.86 -9.79 25.14
N ASN A 119 -21.56 -10.35 24.16
CA ASN A 119 -22.59 -11.39 24.38
C ASN A 119 -22.05 -12.82 24.27
N GLY A 120 -20.75 -12.98 24.00
CA GLY A 120 -20.07 -14.27 23.87
C GLY A 120 -20.13 -14.90 22.47
N SER A 121 -20.85 -14.30 21.52
CA SER A 121 -20.79 -14.74 20.14
C SER A 121 -19.40 -14.51 19.55
N ILE A 122 -18.96 -15.43 18.70
CA ILE A 122 -17.69 -15.28 17.98
C ILE A 122 -17.84 -14.22 16.91
N VAL A 123 -16.88 -13.29 16.86
CA VAL A 123 -16.86 -12.18 15.91
C VAL A 123 -16.35 -12.63 14.53
N THR A 124 -16.95 -12.07 13.48
CA THR A 124 -16.52 -12.20 12.08
C THR A 124 -16.33 -10.79 11.49
N GLY A 125 -15.48 -10.64 10.48
CA GLY A 125 -15.16 -9.36 9.86
C GLY A 125 -14.21 -8.50 10.69
N TRP A 126 -14.25 -7.19 10.47
CA TRP A 126 -13.40 -6.21 11.17
C TRP A 126 -13.81 -6.05 12.62
N TYR A 127 -12.82 -6.01 13.52
CA TYR A 127 -13.07 -5.74 14.93
C TYR A 127 -11.89 -5.07 15.62
N THR A 128 -12.17 -4.04 16.40
CA THR A 128 -11.19 -3.35 17.24
C THR A 128 -11.49 -3.61 18.71
N THR A 129 -10.53 -4.14 19.45
CA THR A 129 -10.66 -4.43 20.88
C THR A 129 -10.68 -3.13 21.69
N LYS A 130 -11.14 -3.20 22.94
CA LYS A 130 -11.07 -2.05 23.88
C LYS A 130 -9.66 -1.50 24.08
N SER A 131 -8.63 -2.32 23.89
CA SER A 131 -7.22 -1.90 23.97
C SER A 131 -6.71 -1.26 22.68
N GLY A 132 -7.56 -1.02 21.68
CA GLY A 132 -7.20 -0.42 20.39
C GLY A 132 -6.58 -1.36 19.35
N LYS A 133 -6.46 -2.67 19.63
CA LYS A 133 -5.90 -3.63 18.66
C LYS A 133 -6.97 -4.04 17.66
N THR A 134 -6.66 -3.97 16.37
CA THR A 134 -7.59 -4.30 15.28
C THR A 134 -7.29 -5.67 14.69
N TYR A 135 -8.33 -6.40 14.29
CA TYR A 135 -8.26 -7.75 13.72
C TYR A 135 -9.25 -7.86 12.56
N TYR A 136 -8.99 -8.78 11.63
CA TYR A 136 -9.97 -9.20 10.63
C TYR A 136 -10.22 -10.71 10.76
N PHE A 137 -11.47 -11.07 11.02
CA PHE A 137 -11.91 -12.45 11.22
C PHE A 137 -12.64 -12.97 9.98
N ASP A 138 -12.34 -14.20 9.55
CA ASP A 138 -13.06 -14.85 8.44
C ASP A 138 -14.51 -15.21 8.79
N SER A 139 -15.26 -15.77 7.83
CA SER A 139 -16.65 -16.22 8.03
C SER A 139 -16.80 -17.31 9.09
N THR A 140 -15.70 -17.98 9.45
CA THR A 140 -15.69 -19.00 10.50
C THR A 140 -15.34 -18.44 11.88
N GLY A 141 -14.84 -17.20 11.95
CA GLY A 141 -14.42 -16.47 13.13
C GLY A 141 -12.92 -16.50 13.40
N LYS A 142 -12.09 -17.02 12.49
CA LYS A 142 -10.63 -17.10 12.66
C LYS A 142 -9.97 -15.78 12.25
N ALA A 143 -9.07 -15.27 13.06
CA ALA A 143 -8.26 -14.11 12.69
C ALA A 143 -7.30 -14.47 11.55
N TYR A 144 -7.21 -13.59 10.55
CA TYR A 144 -6.17 -13.69 9.54
C TYR A 144 -4.79 -13.38 10.15
N THR A 145 -3.77 -14.04 9.62
CA THR A 145 -2.34 -13.80 9.93
C THR A 145 -1.59 -13.65 8.61
N GLY A 146 -0.55 -12.82 8.56
CA GLY A 146 0.19 -12.53 7.33
C GLY A 146 -0.53 -11.52 6.42
N ARG A 147 -0.21 -11.53 5.12
CA ARG A 147 -0.77 -10.60 4.12
C ARG A 147 -2.17 -11.04 3.70
N LYS A 148 -3.14 -10.11 3.67
CA LYS A 148 -4.48 -10.33 3.12
C LYS A 148 -4.97 -9.10 2.35
N ARG A 149 -5.50 -9.32 1.14
CA ARG A 149 -6.21 -8.28 0.38
C ARG A 149 -7.69 -8.25 0.78
N ILE A 150 -8.19 -7.10 1.21
CA ILE A 150 -9.58 -6.87 1.65
C ILE A 150 -10.04 -5.58 0.98
N ASN A 151 -11.16 -5.60 0.25
CA ASN A 151 -11.69 -4.45 -0.49
C ASN A 151 -10.61 -3.71 -1.31
N LYS A 152 -9.81 -4.48 -2.07
CA LYS A 152 -8.69 -4.03 -2.91
C LYS A 152 -7.45 -3.51 -2.16
N THR A 153 -7.48 -3.32 -0.84
CA THR A 153 -6.32 -2.89 -0.01
C THR A 153 -5.56 -4.07 0.59
N ASN A 154 -4.24 -3.99 0.64
CA ASN A 154 -3.39 -4.98 1.32
C ASN A 154 -3.25 -4.66 2.81
N TYR A 155 -3.55 -5.64 3.66
CA TYR A 155 -3.42 -5.58 5.11
C TYR A 155 -2.40 -6.62 5.57
N TYR A 156 -1.62 -6.28 6.59
CA TYR A 156 -0.58 -7.14 7.15
C TYR A 156 -0.88 -7.40 8.63
N PHE A 157 -1.12 -8.66 8.97
CA PHE A 157 -1.45 -9.10 10.32
C PHE A 157 -0.28 -9.88 10.93
N GLY A 158 0.03 -9.60 12.19
CA GLY A 158 1.08 -10.30 12.93
C GLY A 158 0.71 -11.77 13.21
N LYS A 159 1.66 -12.53 13.79
CA LYS A 159 1.45 -13.95 14.14
C LYS A 159 0.27 -14.19 15.10
N ASN A 160 -0.08 -13.18 15.90
CA ASN A 160 -1.23 -13.19 16.81
C ASN A 160 -2.55 -12.72 16.17
N GLY A 161 -2.54 -12.43 14.87
CA GLY A 161 -3.68 -11.94 14.09
C GLY A 161 -4.02 -10.46 14.27
N ALA A 162 -3.28 -9.73 15.10
CA ALA A 162 -3.45 -8.28 15.21
C ALA A 162 -2.98 -7.62 13.91
N LEU A 163 -3.70 -6.61 13.46
CA LEU A 163 -3.29 -5.76 12.35
C LEU A 163 -2.00 -5.04 12.75
N ASP A 164 -0.91 -5.34 12.05
CA ASP A 164 0.36 -4.65 12.22
C ASP A 164 0.28 -3.29 11.49
N HIS A 165 -0.12 -3.33 10.21
CA HIS A 165 -0.32 -2.14 9.38
C HIS A 165 -1.16 -2.45 8.13
N SER A 166 -1.68 -1.39 7.53
CA SER A 166 -2.34 -1.38 6.23
C SER A 166 -2.00 -0.08 5.53
N GLY A 167 -0.77 0.03 5.04
CA GLY A 167 -0.18 1.32 4.72
C GLY A 167 -0.26 2.37 5.86
N LEU A 168 0.12 3.61 5.52
CA LEU A 168 -0.08 4.86 6.25
C LEU A 168 -1.52 5.38 6.06
N LYS A 169 -2.19 5.90 7.10
CA LYS A 169 -3.46 6.64 6.97
C LYS A 169 -3.19 8.09 6.53
N TYR A 170 -2.64 8.28 5.34
CA TYR A 170 -2.50 9.60 4.73
C TYR A 170 -3.55 9.78 3.63
N ASN A 171 -4.29 10.89 3.70
CA ASN A 171 -5.14 11.34 2.60
C ASN A 171 -4.25 12.08 1.58
N LEU A 172 -3.57 11.32 0.72
CA LEU A 172 -2.77 11.88 -0.36
C LEU A 172 -3.68 12.38 -1.48
N SER A 173 -3.34 13.52 -2.07
CA SER A 173 -4.07 14.10 -3.21
C SER A 173 -3.81 13.34 -4.51
N SER A 174 -2.66 12.69 -4.66
CA SER A 174 -2.27 11.91 -5.84
C SER A 174 -3.16 10.68 -6.01
N ASP A 175 -3.60 10.37 -7.22
CA ASP A 175 -4.48 9.24 -7.51
C ASP A 175 -3.88 7.89 -7.10
N CYS A 176 -2.59 7.71 -7.38
CA CYS A 176 -1.83 6.51 -7.03
C CYS A 176 -0.60 6.87 -6.20
N ALA A 177 -0.24 6.01 -5.26
CA ALA A 177 0.98 6.15 -4.49
C ALA A 177 1.50 4.82 -3.95
N LEU A 178 2.82 4.74 -3.77
CA LEU A 178 3.50 3.60 -3.19
C LEU A 178 4.74 4.07 -2.41
N LEU A 179 5.03 3.42 -1.29
CA LEU A 179 6.31 3.53 -0.59
C LEU A 179 6.82 2.13 -0.29
N ILE A 180 8.03 1.81 -0.76
CA ILE A 180 8.70 0.52 -0.50
C ILE A 180 10.06 0.74 0.15
N ASN A 181 10.46 -0.17 1.03
CA ASN A 181 11.86 -0.37 1.36
C ASN A 181 12.51 -1.11 0.19
N ALA A 182 13.45 -0.45 -0.49
CA ALA A 182 14.12 -0.98 -1.67
C ALA A 182 15.02 -2.19 -1.32
N ASP A 183 15.67 -2.17 -0.15
CA ASP A 183 16.61 -3.24 0.24
C ASP A 183 15.92 -4.58 0.52
N THR A 184 14.64 -4.55 0.93
CA THR A 184 13.87 -5.75 1.34
C THR A 184 12.67 -6.03 0.45
N GLY A 185 12.30 -5.11 -0.44
CA GLY A 185 11.04 -5.17 -1.21
C GLY A 185 9.77 -4.96 -0.38
N LYS A 186 9.89 -4.66 0.92
CA LYS A 186 8.71 -4.51 1.79
C LYS A 186 7.92 -3.24 1.43
N VAL A 187 6.66 -3.42 1.05
CA VAL A 187 5.69 -2.33 0.90
C VAL A 187 5.32 -1.75 2.26
N LEU A 188 5.49 -0.45 2.43
CA LEU A 188 5.16 0.30 3.65
C LEU A 188 3.88 1.12 3.52
N TYR A 189 3.55 1.55 2.31
CA TYR A 189 2.28 2.21 1.99
C TYR A 189 1.90 1.98 0.55
N SER A 190 0.60 1.85 0.30
CA SER A 190 0.06 1.80 -1.06
C SER A 190 -1.31 2.49 -1.12
N LYS A 191 -1.56 3.18 -2.24
CA LYS A 191 -2.85 3.73 -2.66
C LYS A 191 -2.96 3.47 -4.16
N ASN A 192 -3.93 2.66 -4.57
CA ASN A 192 -4.15 2.31 -5.98
C ASN A 192 -2.86 1.89 -6.70
N GLU A 193 -1.96 1.15 -6.04
CA GLU A 193 -0.59 0.98 -6.54
C GLU A 193 -0.49 0.19 -7.84
N ASN A 194 -1.50 -0.62 -8.13
CA ASN A 194 -1.63 -1.42 -9.35
C ASN A 194 -2.65 -0.83 -10.35
N LEU A 195 -3.16 0.39 -10.11
CA LEU A 195 -4.02 1.08 -11.07
C LEU A 195 -3.17 1.60 -12.22
N ARG A 196 -3.58 1.30 -13.45
CA ARG A 196 -2.92 1.84 -14.66
C ARG A 196 -3.09 3.34 -14.71
N HIS A 197 -1.99 4.05 -14.93
CA HIS A 197 -1.95 5.50 -14.93
C HIS A 197 -0.90 5.99 -15.94
N ALA A 198 -1.18 7.11 -16.60
CA ALA A 198 -0.16 7.82 -17.37
C ALA A 198 0.94 8.34 -16.42
N ASN A 199 2.20 8.26 -16.80
CA ASN A 199 3.32 8.49 -15.88
C ASN A 199 4.24 9.63 -16.31
N ALA A 200 3.88 10.33 -17.38
CA ALA A 200 4.63 11.45 -17.92
C ALA A 200 6.14 11.14 -18.01
N SER A 201 6.99 12.14 -17.76
CA SER A 201 8.45 11.99 -17.84
C SER A 201 9.08 11.01 -16.84
N THR A 202 8.34 10.37 -15.94
CA THR A 202 8.92 9.24 -15.17
C THR A 202 9.24 8.04 -16.08
N THR A 203 8.65 7.97 -17.27
CA THR A 203 9.04 7.07 -18.38
C THR A 203 10.52 7.11 -18.70
N LYS A 204 11.18 8.27 -18.56
CA LYS A 204 12.61 8.43 -18.86
C LYS A 204 13.52 7.60 -17.96
N ILE A 205 13.01 7.04 -16.85
CA ILE A 205 13.76 6.05 -16.06
C ILE A 205 14.05 4.81 -16.92
N MET A 206 13.07 4.31 -17.67
CA MET A 206 13.25 3.18 -18.59
C MET A 206 14.21 3.53 -19.73
N THR A 207 14.06 4.71 -20.32
CA THR A 207 14.97 5.21 -21.37
C THR A 207 16.41 5.28 -20.89
N CYS A 208 16.63 5.74 -19.64
CA CYS A 208 17.95 5.80 -19.03
C CYS A 208 18.53 4.41 -18.76
N ILE A 209 17.72 3.45 -18.31
CA ILE A 209 18.13 2.05 -18.16
C ILE A 209 18.66 1.52 -19.50
N LEU A 210 17.85 1.61 -20.56
CA LEU A 210 18.21 1.06 -21.86
C LEU A 210 19.44 1.74 -22.47
N ALA A 211 19.59 3.06 -22.28
CA ALA A 211 20.78 3.78 -22.72
C ALA A 211 22.05 3.34 -21.98
N LEU A 212 21.97 3.04 -20.69
CA LEU A 212 23.09 2.51 -19.92
C LEU A 212 23.44 1.06 -20.27
N GLU A 213 22.51 0.30 -20.81
CA GLU A 213 22.70 -1.11 -21.18
C GLU A 213 23.12 -1.31 -22.64
N ASN A 214 22.71 -0.41 -23.55
CA ASN A 214 22.85 -0.60 -24.99
C ASN A 214 23.74 0.46 -25.68
N SER A 215 24.48 1.26 -24.91
CA SER A 215 25.39 2.28 -25.44
C SER A 215 26.53 2.55 -24.47
N SER A 216 27.71 2.86 -25.01
CA SER A 216 28.83 3.37 -24.23
C SER A 216 28.61 4.82 -23.85
N LEU A 217 29.05 5.21 -22.65
CA LEU A 217 29.01 6.60 -22.18
C LEU A 217 29.78 7.59 -23.08
N ASN A 218 30.68 7.07 -23.94
CA ASN A 218 31.46 7.84 -24.90
C ASN A 218 30.90 7.80 -26.33
N ASP A 219 29.77 7.12 -26.56
CA ASP A 219 29.12 7.14 -27.86
C ASP A 219 28.69 8.57 -28.21
N LYS A 220 28.83 8.89 -29.50
CA LYS A 220 28.48 10.18 -30.07
C LYS A 220 27.06 10.10 -30.61
N VAL A 221 26.14 10.83 -29.98
CA VAL A 221 24.74 10.88 -30.36
C VAL A 221 24.47 12.18 -31.12
N THR A 222 24.03 12.07 -32.37
CA THR A 222 23.69 13.20 -33.23
C THR A 222 22.18 13.44 -33.23
N PHE A 223 21.76 14.68 -33.02
CA PHE A 223 20.35 15.04 -33.03
C PHE A 223 19.81 15.05 -34.47
N SER A 224 18.80 14.25 -34.74
CA SER A 224 18.04 14.31 -36.00
C SER A 224 17.17 15.57 -36.04
N ARG A 225 16.63 15.89 -37.23
CA ARG A 225 15.60 16.94 -37.38
C ARG A 225 14.36 16.65 -36.51
N LYS A 226 13.96 15.38 -36.42
CA LYS A 226 12.82 14.93 -35.61
C LYS A 226 13.09 15.13 -34.12
N ALA A 227 14.26 14.72 -33.63
CA ALA A 227 14.66 14.94 -32.24
C ALA A 227 14.69 16.43 -31.90
N ALA A 228 15.31 17.26 -32.74
CA ALA A 228 15.39 18.71 -32.52
C ALA A 228 14.02 19.41 -32.53
N ALA A 229 12.99 18.82 -33.13
CA ALA A 229 11.66 19.42 -33.26
C ALA A 229 10.71 19.15 -32.08
N VAL A 230 10.88 18.08 -31.30
CA VAL A 230 9.88 17.68 -30.27
C VAL A 230 9.76 18.69 -29.14
N GLU A 231 8.56 19.13 -28.80
CA GLU A 231 8.23 20.01 -27.67
C GLU A 231 7.33 19.29 -26.65
N PRO A 232 7.12 19.82 -25.42
CA PRO A 232 7.86 20.89 -24.74
C PRO A 232 9.13 20.38 -24.03
N SER A 233 9.75 21.20 -23.17
CA SER A 233 10.92 20.85 -22.31
C SER A 233 12.10 20.22 -23.06
N LYS A 234 13.02 21.06 -23.54
CA LYS A 234 14.09 20.65 -24.46
C LYS A 234 15.46 21.17 -24.07
N LEU A 235 16.48 20.47 -24.54
CA LEU A 235 17.86 20.94 -24.51
C LEU A 235 18.06 22.11 -25.48
N TYR A 236 17.22 22.22 -26.51
CA TYR A 236 17.39 23.13 -27.65
C TYR A 236 18.68 22.83 -28.44
N ALA A 237 18.98 21.55 -28.57
CA ALA A 237 19.98 21.06 -29.51
C ALA A 237 19.48 21.27 -30.94
N LYS A 238 20.36 21.72 -31.83
CA LYS A 238 20.04 21.88 -33.25
C LYS A 238 20.22 20.54 -33.97
N ALA A 239 19.50 20.33 -35.07
CA ALA A 239 19.73 19.18 -35.94
C ALA A 239 21.19 19.14 -36.40
N GLY A 240 21.81 17.97 -36.33
CA GLY A 240 23.24 17.76 -36.61
C GLY A 240 24.18 18.05 -35.43
N GLU A 241 23.71 18.63 -34.32
CA GLU A 241 24.55 18.74 -33.12
C GLU A 241 24.80 17.36 -32.51
N THR A 242 26.03 17.16 -32.05
CA THR A 242 26.49 15.87 -31.54
C THR A 242 27.00 15.99 -30.12
N PHE A 243 26.61 15.06 -29.25
CA PHE A 243 26.94 15.04 -27.83
C PHE A 243 27.41 13.66 -27.40
N TYR A 244 28.12 13.56 -26.28
CA TYR A 244 28.38 12.26 -25.68
C TYR A 244 27.12 11.72 -24.98
N MET A 245 26.90 10.41 -25.03
CA MET A 245 25.80 9.73 -24.34
C MET A 245 25.74 10.12 -22.85
N ARG A 246 26.88 10.18 -22.15
CA ARG A 246 26.93 10.61 -20.74
C ARG A 246 26.30 11.98 -20.49
N ASP A 247 26.52 12.94 -21.39
CA ASP A 247 25.99 14.30 -21.27
C ASP A 247 24.48 14.31 -21.51
N LEU A 248 24.04 13.51 -22.49
CA LEU A 248 22.63 13.33 -22.78
C LEU A 248 21.87 12.63 -21.66
N LEU A 249 22.48 11.70 -20.92
CA LEU A 249 21.86 11.12 -19.73
C LEU A 249 21.59 12.16 -18.63
N TYR A 250 22.48 13.16 -18.47
CA TYR A 250 22.21 14.31 -17.60
C TYR A 250 21.06 15.17 -18.14
N SER A 251 21.04 15.48 -19.43
CA SER A 251 19.94 16.21 -20.09
C SER A 251 18.59 15.46 -19.97
N LEU A 252 18.62 14.13 -20.03
CA LEU A 252 17.44 13.27 -19.89
C LEU A 252 16.89 13.26 -18.46
N MET A 253 17.75 13.04 -17.46
CA MET A 253 17.32 12.76 -16.10
C MET A 253 17.16 13.99 -15.22
N VAL A 254 17.95 15.04 -15.45
CA VAL A 254 18.02 16.21 -14.55
C VAL A 254 16.92 17.24 -14.88
N PRO A 255 16.88 17.85 -16.09
CA PRO A 255 15.84 18.80 -16.49
C PRO A 255 14.66 18.14 -17.20
N SER A 256 14.76 16.85 -17.58
CA SER A 256 13.70 16.08 -18.25
C SER A 256 13.53 16.32 -19.74
N HIS A 257 14.60 16.62 -20.48
CA HIS A 257 14.48 17.04 -21.87
C HIS A 257 13.93 15.95 -22.81
N ASN A 258 12.93 16.31 -23.62
CA ASN A 258 12.21 15.41 -24.52
C ASN A 258 12.96 15.13 -25.82
N ASP A 259 13.60 16.15 -26.40
CA ASP A 259 14.45 16.05 -27.58
C ASP A 259 15.59 15.05 -27.38
N THR A 260 16.20 15.10 -26.19
CA THR A 260 17.25 14.18 -25.77
C THR A 260 16.75 12.73 -25.73
N ALA A 261 15.54 12.48 -25.23
CA ALA A 261 14.99 11.12 -25.19
C ALA A 261 14.72 10.55 -26.59
N ILE A 262 14.32 11.40 -27.54
CA ILE A 262 14.15 10.99 -28.95
C ILE A 262 15.51 10.68 -29.57
N ALA A 263 16.51 11.55 -29.39
CA ALA A 263 17.86 11.32 -29.92
C ALA A 263 18.50 10.04 -29.38
N ILE A 264 18.35 9.76 -28.08
CA ILE A 264 18.82 8.50 -27.46
C ILE A 264 18.11 7.30 -28.08
N ALA A 265 16.77 7.37 -28.23
CA ALA A 265 16.00 6.27 -28.80
C ALA A 265 16.36 5.97 -30.26
N GLU A 266 16.55 7.01 -31.07
CA GLU A 266 16.99 6.89 -32.47
C GLU A 266 18.40 6.34 -32.57
N HIS A 267 19.31 6.73 -31.67
CA HIS A 267 20.68 6.22 -31.64
C HIS A 267 20.74 4.72 -31.32
N ILE A 268 19.95 4.26 -30.35
CA ILE A 268 20.01 2.87 -29.86
C ILE A 268 19.25 1.91 -30.77
N SER A 269 18.08 2.31 -31.27
CA SER A 269 17.17 1.40 -31.98
C SER A 269 16.81 1.85 -33.38
N GLY A 270 17.46 2.89 -33.91
CA GLY A 270 17.18 3.48 -35.23
C GLY A 270 15.87 4.28 -35.31
N SER A 271 14.89 3.98 -34.46
CA SER A 271 13.62 4.70 -34.39
C SER A 271 13.01 4.68 -32.98
N THR A 272 12.13 5.64 -32.72
CA THR A 272 11.36 5.69 -31.46
C THR A 272 10.38 4.54 -31.30
N SER A 273 9.90 3.94 -32.40
CA SER A 273 8.98 2.79 -32.36
C SER A 273 9.72 1.53 -31.93
N ALA A 274 10.85 1.22 -32.59
CA ALA A 274 11.71 0.10 -32.23
C ALA A 274 12.25 0.25 -30.79
N PHE A 275 12.57 1.48 -30.37
CA PHE A 275 12.95 1.72 -28.98
C PHE A 275 11.81 1.46 -28.00
N ALA A 276 10.56 1.79 -28.34
CA ALA A 276 9.39 1.48 -27.50
C ALA A 276 9.17 -0.03 -27.37
N GLU A 277 9.40 -0.81 -28.42
CA GLU A 277 9.39 -2.28 -28.36
C GLU A 277 10.43 -2.81 -27.36
N LEU A 278 11.67 -2.29 -27.42
CA LEU A 278 12.73 -2.60 -26.46
C LEU A 278 12.37 -2.20 -25.01
N MET A 279 11.74 -1.03 -24.82
CA MET A 279 11.23 -0.60 -23.51
C MET A 279 10.19 -1.58 -22.95
N ASN A 280 9.30 -2.08 -23.80
CA ASN A 280 8.27 -3.04 -23.40
C ASN A 280 8.84 -4.44 -23.14
N GLU A 281 9.87 -4.85 -23.88
CA GLU A 281 10.62 -6.07 -23.59
C GLU A 281 11.29 -6.00 -22.23
N LYS A 282 12.03 -4.92 -21.94
CA LYS A 282 12.62 -4.70 -20.62
C LYS A 282 11.55 -4.65 -19.53
N ALA A 283 10.41 -4.01 -19.76
CA ALA A 283 9.31 -4.01 -18.78
C ALA A 283 8.84 -5.44 -18.46
N ARG A 284 8.68 -6.31 -19.46
CA ARG A 284 8.31 -7.73 -19.26
C ARG A 284 9.39 -8.49 -18.49
N GLU A 285 10.66 -8.31 -18.84
CA GLU A 285 11.80 -8.91 -18.14
C GLU A 285 11.80 -8.56 -16.64
N LEU A 286 11.45 -7.31 -16.31
CA LEU A 286 11.36 -6.84 -14.93
C LEU A 286 10.05 -7.23 -14.23
N GLY A 287 9.18 -8.02 -14.87
CA GLY A 287 7.88 -8.43 -14.34
C GLY A 287 6.82 -7.33 -14.29
N CYS A 288 7.03 -6.20 -14.98
CA CYS A 288 6.15 -5.04 -15.02
C CYS A 288 5.00 -5.26 -16.02
N THR A 289 4.11 -6.19 -15.69
CA THR A 289 3.02 -6.66 -16.57
C THR A 289 1.85 -5.68 -16.74
N ASN A 290 1.82 -4.59 -15.97
CA ASN A 290 0.83 -3.52 -16.09
C ASN A 290 1.46 -2.21 -16.59
N THR A 291 2.45 -2.34 -17.47
CA THR A 291 3.17 -1.24 -18.10
C THR A 291 3.22 -1.43 -19.61
N HIS A 292 2.99 -0.34 -20.34
CA HIS A 292 3.18 -0.29 -21.79
C HIS A 292 3.68 1.09 -22.18
N PHE A 293 4.83 1.13 -22.85
CA PHE A 293 5.47 2.33 -23.35
C PHE A 293 5.22 2.51 -24.85
N VAL A 294 4.89 3.74 -25.23
CA VAL A 294 4.70 4.17 -26.63
C VAL A 294 5.73 5.21 -27.05
N THR A 295 6.28 5.95 -26.09
CA THR A 295 7.24 7.05 -26.32
C THR A 295 8.41 6.92 -25.35
N PRO A 296 9.63 7.33 -25.73
CA PRO A 296 10.79 7.28 -24.84
C PRO A 296 10.79 8.41 -23.79
N ASN A 297 9.87 9.36 -23.91
CA ASN A 297 9.87 10.58 -23.13
C ASN A 297 8.66 10.71 -22.20
N GLY A 298 7.60 9.93 -22.41
CA GLY A 298 6.39 9.98 -21.62
C GLY A 298 5.43 11.11 -22.00
N LEU A 299 5.58 11.72 -23.18
CA LEU A 299 4.52 12.55 -23.74
C LEU A 299 3.28 11.70 -24.02
N ASP A 300 2.10 12.31 -23.86
CA ASP A 300 0.82 11.64 -24.01
C ASP A 300 0.65 11.05 -25.42
N ALA A 301 0.48 9.72 -25.49
CA ALA A 301 0.35 8.98 -26.73
C ALA A 301 -0.85 8.02 -26.67
N GLY A 302 -2.06 8.59 -26.71
CA GLY A 302 -3.30 7.83 -26.59
C GLY A 302 -3.53 7.25 -25.18
N LEU A 303 -4.31 6.17 -25.10
CA LEU A 303 -4.57 5.42 -23.86
C LEU A 303 -3.57 4.27 -23.63
N ASN A 304 -2.74 3.98 -24.63
CA ASN A 304 -1.80 2.86 -24.60
C ASN A 304 -0.46 3.18 -23.95
N HIS A 305 -0.21 4.40 -23.46
CA HIS A 305 1.00 4.72 -22.70
C HIS A 305 0.67 4.77 -21.20
N TYR A 306 1.05 3.73 -20.45
CA TYR A 306 0.70 3.62 -19.04
C TYR A 306 1.70 2.79 -18.23
N THR A 307 1.66 2.96 -16.92
CA THR A 307 2.34 2.09 -15.93
C THR A 307 1.47 1.98 -14.67
N THR A 308 2.01 1.41 -13.61
CA THR A 308 1.44 1.47 -12.26
C THR A 308 2.47 1.98 -11.27
N ALA A 309 2.05 2.41 -10.07
CA ALA A 309 3.00 2.83 -9.05
C ALA A 309 3.92 1.66 -8.59
N SER A 310 3.41 0.43 -8.61
CA SER A 310 4.17 -0.79 -8.34
C SER A 310 5.21 -1.10 -9.42
N ASP A 311 4.81 -1.09 -10.69
CA ASP A 311 5.74 -1.36 -11.79
C ASP A 311 6.83 -0.28 -11.88
N LEU A 312 6.45 0.99 -11.72
CA LEU A 312 7.42 2.08 -11.75
C LEU A 312 8.43 2.01 -10.58
N ALA A 313 8.00 1.50 -9.41
CA ALA A 313 8.91 1.23 -8.31
C ALA A 313 9.86 0.05 -8.61
N ASN A 314 9.39 -1.00 -9.30
CA ASN A 314 10.25 -2.10 -9.75
C ASN A 314 11.28 -1.64 -10.79
N ILE A 315 10.85 -0.83 -11.77
CA ILE A 315 11.74 -0.20 -12.76
C ILE A 315 12.79 0.66 -12.07
N ALA A 316 12.37 1.52 -11.13
CA ALA A 316 13.30 2.34 -10.36
C ALA A 316 14.26 1.48 -9.54
N HIS A 317 13.76 0.45 -8.85
CA HIS A 317 14.57 -0.48 -8.06
C HIS A 317 15.64 -1.18 -8.90
N TYR A 318 15.28 -1.63 -10.11
CA TYR A 318 16.25 -2.18 -11.06
C TYR A 318 17.33 -1.15 -11.44
N ALA A 319 16.92 0.06 -11.82
CA ALA A 319 17.83 1.13 -12.21
C ALA A 319 18.85 1.47 -11.12
N LEU A 320 18.45 1.36 -9.84
CA LEU A 320 19.33 1.63 -8.71
C LEU A 320 20.51 0.68 -8.59
N LYS A 321 20.53 -0.47 -9.27
CA LYS A 321 21.68 -1.38 -9.29
C LYS A 321 22.89 -0.76 -10.00
N ASN A 322 22.65 0.12 -10.97
CA ASN A 322 23.70 0.77 -11.77
C ASN A 322 24.29 2.01 -11.03
N PRO A 323 25.60 2.07 -10.75
CA PRO A 323 26.25 3.20 -10.07
C PRO A 323 26.14 4.52 -10.85
N THR A 324 26.21 4.47 -12.17
CA THR A 324 26.07 5.65 -13.03
C THR A 324 24.66 6.23 -12.91
N PHE A 325 23.63 5.37 -12.90
CA PHE A 325 22.25 5.81 -12.65
C PHE A 325 22.12 6.54 -11.31
N ARG A 326 22.68 5.97 -10.23
CA ARG A 326 22.68 6.60 -8.89
C ARG A 326 23.34 7.99 -8.90
N LYS A 327 24.45 8.16 -9.64
CA LYS A 327 25.13 9.47 -9.81
C LYS A 327 24.26 10.47 -10.57
N LEU A 328 23.64 10.05 -11.67
CA LEU A 328 22.77 10.92 -12.50
C LEU A 328 21.64 11.51 -11.66
N ILE A 329 20.90 10.67 -10.93
CA ILE A 329 19.70 11.09 -10.19
C ILE A 329 20.01 11.96 -8.96
N ASN A 330 21.24 11.91 -8.44
CA ASN A 330 21.69 12.71 -7.30
C ASN A 330 22.26 14.07 -7.74
N THR A 331 22.33 14.35 -9.03
CA THR A 331 22.97 15.57 -9.56
C THR A 331 22.00 16.75 -9.58
N LYS A 332 22.41 17.87 -8.96
CA LYS A 332 21.62 19.12 -8.91
C LYS A 332 21.79 19.98 -10.17
N ARG A 333 23.01 20.04 -10.71
CA ARG A 333 23.38 20.84 -11.88
C ARG A 333 24.52 20.14 -12.63
N TYR A 334 24.51 20.23 -13.96
CA TYR A 334 25.56 19.69 -14.81
C TYR A 334 25.75 20.58 -16.05
N SER A 335 26.99 20.75 -16.49
CA SER A 335 27.33 21.56 -17.66
C SER A 335 28.19 20.77 -18.64
N PHE A 336 27.92 20.94 -19.92
CA PHE A 336 28.60 20.22 -21.01
C PHE A 336 28.56 21.04 -22.30
N LYS A 337 29.27 20.57 -23.33
CA LYS A 337 29.35 21.22 -24.63
C LYS A 337 28.95 20.27 -25.76
N SER A 338 28.32 20.81 -26.80
CA SER A 338 28.25 20.11 -28.08
C SER A 338 29.65 19.85 -28.63
N LEU A 339 29.86 18.68 -29.23
CA LEU A 339 31.16 18.24 -29.71
C LEU A 339 31.59 18.97 -30.97
N ASN A 340 30.65 19.20 -31.89
CA ASN A 340 30.92 19.82 -33.19
C ASN A 340 30.70 21.34 -33.18
N THR A 341 29.67 21.85 -32.49
CA THR A 341 29.37 23.31 -32.47
C THR A 341 29.99 24.03 -31.27
N LYS A 342 30.53 23.28 -30.28
CA LYS A 342 31.09 23.82 -29.02
C LYS A 342 30.15 24.67 -28.17
N ARG A 343 28.84 24.71 -28.50
CA ARG A 343 27.81 25.39 -27.71
C ARG A 343 27.76 24.84 -26.28
N ASN A 344 27.66 25.74 -25.31
CA ASN A 344 27.58 25.40 -23.89
C ASN A 344 26.14 25.14 -23.46
N PHE A 345 25.95 24.14 -22.61
CA PHE A 345 24.66 23.81 -22.01
C PHE A 345 24.83 23.66 -20.50
N THR A 346 23.84 24.09 -19.74
CA THR A 346 23.76 23.86 -18.30
C THR A 346 22.36 23.40 -17.96
N VAL A 347 22.27 22.26 -17.28
CA VAL A 347 21.00 21.65 -16.88
C VAL A 347 20.90 21.62 -15.36
N ALA A 348 19.68 21.77 -14.83
CA ALA A 348 19.41 21.79 -13.40
C ALA A 348 18.20 20.92 -13.04
N THR A 349 18.22 20.35 -11.84
CA THR A 349 17.23 19.36 -11.43
C THR A 349 15.85 19.97 -11.27
N THR A 350 14.84 19.25 -11.73
CA THR A 350 13.43 19.55 -11.47
C THR A 350 12.93 18.99 -10.13
N ASN A 351 13.75 18.17 -9.44
CA ASN A 351 13.41 17.60 -8.15
C ASN A 351 13.56 18.65 -7.03
N ALA A 352 12.45 19.29 -6.67
CA ALA A 352 12.43 20.33 -5.64
C ALA A 352 12.79 19.83 -4.23
N LEU A 353 12.82 18.51 -3.99
CA LEU A 353 13.16 17.92 -2.70
C LEU A 353 14.65 17.62 -2.56
N LEU A 354 15.39 17.50 -3.68
CA LEU A 354 16.81 17.15 -3.66
C LEU A 354 17.64 18.25 -2.97
N GLY A 355 18.29 17.90 -1.87
CA GLY A 355 19.06 18.85 -1.04
C GLY A 355 18.20 19.79 -0.19
N LYS A 356 16.87 19.68 -0.21
CA LYS A 356 15.96 20.46 0.64
C LYS A 356 15.22 19.60 1.68
N GLN A 357 15.06 18.30 1.40
CA GLN A 357 14.47 17.34 2.33
C GLN A 357 15.51 16.31 2.74
N ALA A 358 15.63 16.09 4.06
CA ALA A 358 16.57 15.13 4.62
C ALA A 358 16.36 13.72 4.06
N GLY A 359 17.48 13.06 3.73
CA GLY A 359 17.51 11.72 3.16
C GLY A 359 17.13 11.61 1.69
N VAL A 360 16.56 12.65 1.04
CA VAL A 360 16.20 12.57 -0.39
C VAL A 360 17.46 12.60 -1.24
N ILE A 361 17.62 11.56 -2.07
CA ILE A 361 18.82 11.33 -2.88
C ILE A 361 18.55 11.24 -4.38
N GLY A 362 17.33 11.54 -4.85
CA GLY A 362 17.08 11.77 -6.28
C GLY A 362 15.75 11.23 -6.81
N LEU A 363 15.84 10.75 -8.05
CA LEU A 363 14.84 10.28 -9.02
C LEU A 363 14.17 11.40 -9.82
N LYS A 364 12.90 11.24 -10.20
CA LYS A 364 12.39 11.83 -11.44
C LYS A 364 10.97 12.36 -11.30
N THR A 365 10.76 13.57 -11.81
CA THR A 365 9.46 14.23 -11.96
C THR A 365 8.79 13.88 -13.28
N GLY A 366 7.47 14.05 -13.36
CA GLY A 366 6.72 14.07 -14.60
C GLY A 366 5.48 14.95 -14.49
N VAL A 367 5.08 15.55 -15.61
CA VAL A 367 3.79 16.22 -15.77
C VAL A 367 3.36 16.17 -17.23
N THR A 368 2.12 15.79 -17.45
CA THR A 368 1.34 16.02 -18.67
C THR A 368 -0.12 16.23 -18.25
N ASP A 369 -0.98 16.65 -19.18
CA ASP A 369 -2.42 16.84 -18.91
C ASP A 369 -3.10 15.52 -18.51
N LYS A 370 -2.76 14.39 -19.17
CA LYS A 370 -3.34 13.09 -18.80
C LYS A 370 -2.76 12.50 -17.52
N ALA A 371 -1.48 12.73 -17.25
CA ALA A 371 -0.79 12.13 -16.10
C ALA A 371 -0.95 12.92 -14.81
N GLY A 372 -1.34 14.20 -14.89
CA GLY A 372 -1.18 15.13 -13.79
C GLY A 372 0.28 15.20 -13.31
N TYR A 373 0.49 15.61 -12.07
CA TYR A 373 1.81 15.77 -11.49
C TYR A 373 2.32 14.47 -10.85
N CYS A 374 3.30 13.84 -11.49
CA CYS A 374 3.92 12.57 -11.08
C CYS A 374 5.32 12.77 -10.46
N PHE A 375 5.72 11.89 -9.54
CA PHE A 375 7.07 11.81 -8.98
C PHE A 375 7.46 10.37 -8.59
N VAL A 376 8.69 10.00 -8.91
CA VAL A 376 9.41 8.90 -8.27
C VAL A 376 10.51 9.52 -7.43
N GLY A 377 10.59 9.17 -6.15
CA GLY A 377 11.54 9.73 -5.19
C GLY A 377 12.35 8.66 -4.49
N LEU A 378 13.65 8.91 -4.31
CA LEU A 378 14.55 8.03 -3.58
C LEU A 378 14.94 8.66 -2.24
N CYS A 379 14.88 7.88 -1.16
CA CYS A 379 15.29 8.31 0.17
C CYS A 379 16.21 7.29 0.85
N ARG A 380 17.28 7.75 1.49
CA ARG A 380 18.08 6.98 2.45
C ARG A 380 17.67 7.37 3.88
N SER A 381 17.25 6.41 4.68
CA SER A 381 16.82 6.64 6.06
C SER A 381 17.99 6.89 7.01
N ARG A 382 17.68 7.34 8.23
CA ARG A 382 18.68 7.49 9.30
C ARG A 382 19.38 6.17 9.67
N LYS A 383 18.73 5.03 9.41
CA LYS A 383 19.29 3.69 9.66
C LYS A 383 20.06 3.13 8.48
N GLY A 384 20.20 3.90 7.40
CA GLY A 384 20.94 3.49 6.21
C GLY A 384 20.13 2.67 5.20
N ASN A 385 18.84 2.43 5.44
CA ASN A 385 17.98 1.72 4.49
C ASN A 385 17.58 2.64 3.32
N THR A 386 17.38 2.05 2.13
CA THR A 386 16.96 2.75 0.92
C THR A 386 15.46 2.57 0.68
N TYR A 387 14.78 3.64 0.26
CA TYR A 387 13.34 3.68 0.03
C TYR A 387 12.99 4.32 -1.29
N ILE A 388 12.02 3.72 -1.99
CA ILE A 388 11.44 4.28 -3.22
C ILE A 388 10.01 4.69 -2.91
N SER A 389 9.70 5.95 -3.22
CA SER A 389 8.35 6.50 -3.20
C SER A 389 7.88 6.76 -4.62
N VAL A 390 6.62 6.46 -4.91
CA VAL A 390 5.96 6.80 -6.17
C VAL A 390 4.67 7.54 -5.87
N THR A 391 4.40 8.64 -6.58
CA THR A 391 3.12 9.37 -6.60
C THR A 391 2.75 9.68 -8.04
N LEU A 392 1.53 9.32 -8.46
CA LEU A 392 1.00 9.54 -9.82
C LEU A 392 -0.35 10.26 -9.73
N GLY A 393 -0.66 11.13 -10.69
CA GLY A 393 -1.96 11.82 -10.73
C GLY A 393 -2.13 12.90 -9.66
N GLY A 394 -1.07 13.61 -9.28
CA GLY A 394 -1.23 14.78 -8.41
C GLY A 394 -2.00 15.89 -9.14
N PRO A 395 -3.01 16.54 -8.54
CA PRO A 395 -3.80 17.58 -9.22
C PRO A 395 -3.02 18.89 -9.43
N THR A 396 -1.99 19.13 -8.63
CA THR A 396 -1.12 20.31 -8.74
C THR A 396 0.33 19.96 -8.40
N SER A 397 1.28 20.78 -8.85
CA SER A 397 2.70 20.64 -8.45
C SER A 397 2.88 20.66 -6.93
N ALA A 398 2.16 21.55 -6.25
CA ALA A 398 2.18 21.64 -4.79
C ALA A 398 1.65 20.37 -4.12
N ALA A 399 0.58 19.77 -4.66
CA ALA A 399 0.03 18.51 -4.16
C ALA A 399 1.01 17.35 -4.28
N ARG A 400 1.62 17.16 -5.45
CA ARG A 400 2.68 16.15 -5.67
C ARG A 400 3.81 16.29 -4.65
N TRP A 401 4.29 17.52 -4.41
CA TRP A 401 5.38 17.75 -3.46
C TRP A 401 4.96 17.49 -2.02
N ARG A 402 3.74 17.89 -1.63
CA ARG A 402 3.19 17.60 -0.29
C ARG A 402 3.13 16.09 -0.05
N ASP A 403 2.55 15.34 -0.99
CA ASP A 403 2.37 13.90 -0.86
C ASP A 403 3.70 13.16 -0.82
N SER A 404 4.64 13.55 -1.68
CA SER A 404 5.99 12.97 -1.72
C SER A 404 6.77 13.30 -0.43
N LYS A 405 6.64 14.53 0.10
CA LYS A 405 7.22 14.91 1.39
C LYS A 405 6.74 14.03 2.52
N ILE A 406 5.43 13.75 2.57
CA ILE A 406 4.82 12.89 3.60
C ILE A 406 5.45 11.49 3.58
N LEU A 407 5.48 10.84 2.41
CA LEU A 407 6.01 9.47 2.27
C LEU A 407 7.51 9.40 2.57
N LEU A 408 8.30 10.31 2.00
CA LEU A 408 9.75 10.32 2.16
C LEU A 408 10.16 10.77 3.57
N THR A 409 9.37 11.61 4.26
CA THR A 409 9.61 11.94 5.68
C THR A 409 9.37 10.73 6.57
N TYR A 410 8.32 9.95 6.28
CA TYR A 410 8.07 8.69 6.99
C TYR A 410 9.24 7.72 6.78
N ALA A 411 9.66 7.52 5.53
CA ALA A 411 10.81 6.68 5.19
C ALA A 411 12.08 7.11 5.94
N TYR A 412 12.39 8.40 5.95
CA TYR A 412 13.58 8.92 6.62
C TYR A 412 13.58 8.68 8.13
N LYS A 413 12.43 8.89 8.80
CA LYS A 413 12.30 8.85 10.26
C LYS A 413 12.08 7.45 10.84
N LYS A 414 11.29 6.61 10.16
CA LYS A 414 10.80 5.32 10.67
C LYS A 414 11.44 4.13 9.99
N GLY A 415 12.06 4.34 8.84
CA GLY A 415 12.87 3.35 8.16
C GLY A 415 14.25 3.16 8.74
#